data_AF-I4G4C0-F1
#
_entry.id   AF-I4G4C0-F1
#
_cell.length_a   1.000
_cell.length_b   1.000
_cell.length_c   1.000
_cell.angle_alpha   90.00
_cell.angle_beta   90.00
_cell.angle_gamma   90.00
#
_symmetry.space_group_name_H-M   'P 1'
#
loop_
_entity.id
_entity.type
_entity.pdbx_description
1 polymer ?
#
loop_
_entity_poly.entity_id
_entity_poly.type
_entity_poly.pdbx_seq_one_letter_code
_entity_poly.pdbx_strand_id
1 'polypeptide(L)'
;MRRYFRDKLEASPHAEPAKRRYCEIMAKKSAEMPYNPTVEIVKEFTPFLPHLQASVKEYPQYIADEDLAWSYTGLAWYYKGQGLYATAEPYCQACLTATRTHLGDNHPDVATSLNNLAYLYRSQGRYTEAEPLYLEALDLRKQLLGDNHPDVAQSLNNLAYLYDSQGRYTEAEPLYLEALDLYKQLLGDNHPHVATSLNNLANLYRSQGRYTEAEPLYLQALDLRKQLLGDNHPLVALSLNNLAALYESQGRYTEAEPLYLQALDLRKRLLGDNHPDVALSLNNLASLYESQGRYTEAEPLYLEAINIATQALGENHPNTVTIRENLQIMRQQQHPSS
;
A
#
# COMPACT_ATOMS: atom_id res chain seq x y z
N MET A 1 -9.83 46.12 10.51
CA MET A 1 -8.58 45.92 11.27
C MET A 1 -7.85 44.63 10.89
N ARG A 2 -8.48 43.44 10.89
CA ARG A 2 -7.87 42.17 10.43
C ARG A 2 -7.32 42.19 8.98
N ARG A 3 -8.06 42.79 8.04
CA ARG A 3 -7.64 42.94 6.63
C ARG A 3 -6.38 43.81 6.50
N TYR A 4 -6.40 45.00 7.10
CA TYR A 4 -5.25 45.91 7.14
C TYR A 4 -3.97 45.28 7.74
N PHE A 5 -4.10 44.50 8.82
CA PHE A 5 -2.95 43.79 9.40
C PHE A 5 -2.45 42.66 8.51
N ARG A 6 -3.36 41.91 7.85
CA ARG A 6 -3.00 40.90 6.84
C ARG A 6 -2.27 41.54 5.66
N ASP A 7 -2.82 42.62 5.11
CA ASP A 7 -2.25 43.34 3.96
C ASP A 7 -0.85 43.92 4.31
N LYS A 8 -0.66 44.43 5.53
CA LYS A 8 0.67 44.87 6.01
C LYS A 8 1.65 43.72 6.27
N LEU A 9 1.15 42.56 6.72
CA LEU A 9 1.99 41.39 6.93
C LEU A 9 2.42 40.80 5.58
N GLU A 10 1.53 40.76 4.59
CA GLU A 10 1.80 40.31 3.22
C GLU A 10 2.74 41.25 2.47
N ALA A 11 2.65 42.56 2.70
CA ALA A 11 3.57 43.57 2.14
C ALA A 11 4.95 43.64 2.85
N SER A 12 5.18 42.84 3.89
CA SER A 12 6.44 42.82 4.62
C SER A 12 7.54 42.11 3.81
N PRO A 13 8.80 42.60 3.81
CA PRO A 13 9.92 41.88 3.19
C PRO A 13 10.19 40.51 3.84
N HIS A 14 9.63 40.25 5.02
CA HIS A 14 9.72 38.97 5.73
C HIS A 14 8.57 38.00 5.40
N ALA A 15 7.55 38.43 4.64
CA ALA A 15 6.37 37.62 4.35
C ALA A 15 6.73 36.38 3.51
N GLU A 16 7.43 36.60 2.39
CA GLU A 16 7.77 35.53 1.45
C GLU A 16 8.78 34.53 2.05
N PRO A 17 9.88 34.96 2.72
CA PRO A 17 10.75 34.03 3.43
C PRO A 17 10.03 33.24 4.53
N ALA A 18 9.09 33.87 5.26
CA ALA A 18 8.31 33.18 6.29
C ALA A 18 7.38 32.11 5.69
N LYS A 19 6.73 32.38 4.56
CA LYS A 19 5.89 31.40 3.85
C LYS A 19 6.70 30.22 3.33
N ARG A 20 7.87 30.45 2.73
CA ARG A 20 8.78 29.37 2.32
C ARG A 20 9.19 28.52 3.51
N ARG A 21 9.63 29.16 4.60
CA ARG A 21 10.01 28.44 5.82
C ARG A 21 8.85 27.65 6.42
N TYR A 22 7.64 28.21 6.39
CA TYR A 22 6.44 27.52 6.82
C TYR A 22 6.19 26.27 5.97
N CYS A 23 6.24 26.40 4.63
CA CYS A 23 6.09 25.28 3.71
C CYS A 23 7.17 24.22 3.93
N GLU A 24 8.44 24.57 4.10
CA GLU A 24 9.52 23.62 4.43
C GLU A 24 9.23 22.81 5.71
N ILE A 25 8.71 23.44 6.77
CA ILE A 25 8.39 22.75 8.03
C ILE A 25 7.18 21.83 7.83
N MET A 26 6.13 22.33 7.16
CA MET A 26 4.93 21.54 6.88
C MET A 26 5.23 20.38 5.96
N ALA A 27 6.10 20.59 5.00
CA ALA A 27 6.63 19.55 4.20
C ALA A 27 7.27 18.52 5.15
N LYS A 28 8.34 18.84 5.89
CA LYS A 28 9.00 17.82 6.74
C LYS A 28 8.04 17.03 7.63
N LYS A 29 7.00 17.69 8.15
CA LYS A 29 5.93 17.01 8.90
C LYS A 29 5.03 16.10 8.05
N SER A 30 4.74 16.45 6.80
CA SER A 30 4.06 15.59 5.82
C SER A 30 4.86 14.32 5.52
N ALA A 31 6.19 14.42 5.42
CA ALA A 31 7.07 13.26 5.21
C ALA A 31 7.07 12.26 6.38
N GLU A 32 6.74 12.71 7.59
CA GLU A 32 6.59 11.87 8.78
C GLU A 32 5.23 11.15 8.85
N MET A 33 4.27 11.49 7.98
CA MET A 33 2.93 10.91 8.05
C MET A 33 2.96 9.42 7.68
N PRO A 34 2.41 8.52 8.51
CA PRO A 34 2.40 7.10 8.20
C PRO A 34 1.38 6.76 7.11
N TYR A 35 1.70 5.74 6.32
CA TYR A 35 0.82 5.22 5.27
C TYR A 35 -0.41 4.46 5.78
N ASN A 36 -0.31 3.87 6.97
CA ASN A 36 -1.38 3.09 7.62
C ASN A 36 -1.52 3.54 9.09
N PRO A 37 -2.04 4.75 9.35
CA PRO A 37 -2.13 5.28 10.70
C PRO A 37 -3.12 4.48 11.56
N THR A 38 -2.75 4.19 12.80
CA THR A 38 -3.70 3.76 13.83
C THR A 38 -4.50 4.96 14.35
N VAL A 39 -5.58 4.71 15.08
CA VAL A 39 -6.40 5.74 15.75
C VAL A 39 -5.54 6.64 16.66
N GLU A 40 -4.52 6.09 17.30
CA GLU A 40 -3.58 6.85 18.13
C GLU A 40 -2.74 7.80 17.28
N ILE A 41 -2.18 7.33 16.17
CA ILE A 41 -1.39 8.17 15.27
C ILE A 41 -2.27 9.23 14.60
N VAL A 42 -3.53 8.89 14.28
CA VAL A 42 -4.50 9.87 13.78
C VAL A 42 -4.66 11.03 14.77
N LYS A 43 -4.78 10.74 16.07
CA LYS A 43 -4.88 11.77 17.12
C LYS A 43 -3.60 12.60 17.21
N GLU A 44 -2.43 11.98 17.07
CA GLU A 44 -1.13 12.68 17.07
C GLU A 44 -1.02 13.69 15.92
N PHE A 45 -1.42 13.31 14.72
CA PHE A 45 -1.31 14.18 13.53
C PHE A 45 -2.43 15.21 13.40
N THR A 46 -3.57 15.00 14.08
CA THR A 46 -4.75 15.88 13.99
C THR A 46 -4.44 17.37 14.16
N PRO A 47 -3.62 17.82 15.14
CA PRO A 47 -3.30 19.24 15.30
C PRO A 47 -2.52 19.85 14.12
N PHE A 48 -1.77 19.03 13.37
CA PHE A 48 -0.95 19.49 12.23
C PHE A 48 -1.74 19.53 10.93
N LEU A 49 -2.86 18.79 10.81
CA LEU A 49 -3.62 18.68 9.56
C LEU A 49 -4.03 20.03 8.96
N PRO A 50 -4.57 21.01 9.71
CA PRO A 50 -4.92 22.31 9.13
C PRO A 50 -3.71 23.02 8.50
N HIS A 51 -2.53 22.85 9.10
CA HIS A 51 -1.30 23.50 8.65
C HIS A 51 -0.72 22.83 7.41
N LEU A 52 -0.68 21.50 7.39
CA LEU A 52 -0.30 20.69 6.23
C LEU A 52 -1.21 21.02 5.03
N GLN A 53 -2.52 21.06 5.26
CA GLN A 53 -3.51 21.41 4.24
C GLN A 53 -3.35 22.85 3.73
N ALA A 54 -3.11 23.81 4.62
CA ALA A 54 -2.87 25.20 4.22
C ALA A 54 -1.60 25.34 3.38
N SER A 55 -0.53 24.59 3.68
CA SER A 55 0.70 24.60 2.88
C SER A 55 0.42 24.27 1.40
N VAL A 56 -0.32 23.20 1.15
CA VAL A 56 -0.57 22.71 -0.22
C VAL A 56 -1.75 23.40 -0.93
N LYS A 57 -2.66 24.06 -0.20
CA LYS A 57 -3.84 24.74 -0.76
C LYS A 57 -3.67 26.25 -0.91
N GLU A 58 -3.05 26.90 0.06
CA GLU A 58 -2.92 28.37 0.12
C GLU A 58 -1.54 28.86 -0.35
N TYR A 59 -0.50 28.04 -0.12
CA TYR A 59 0.90 28.42 -0.37
C TYR A 59 1.66 27.48 -1.33
N PRO A 60 1.03 26.86 -2.36
CA PRO A 60 1.71 25.87 -3.20
C PRO A 60 2.95 26.43 -3.92
N GLN A 61 2.93 27.71 -4.32
CA GLN A 61 4.05 28.41 -4.97
C GLN A 61 5.27 28.64 -4.07
N TYR A 62 5.16 28.37 -2.78
CA TYR A 62 6.25 28.51 -1.81
C TYR A 62 6.86 27.17 -1.39
N ILE A 63 6.31 26.06 -1.87
CA ILE A 63 6.87 24.73 -1.67
C ILE A 63 8.06 24.58 -2.63
N ALA A 64 9.21 24.15 -2.12
CA ALA A 64 10.38 23.88 -2.94
C ALA A 64 10.13 22.69 -3.87
N ASP A 65 10.78 22.66 -5.03
CA ASP A 65 10.62 21.60 -6.03
C ASP A 65 10.87 20.20 -5.43
N GLU A 66 11.93 20.06 -4.65
CA GLU A 66 12.31 18.83 -3.93
C GLU A 66 11.30 18.38 -2.86
N ASP A 67 10.48 19.32 -2.37
CA ASP A 67 9.46 19.09 -1.34
C ASP A 67 8.05 18.89 -1.95
N LEU A 68 7.91 19.18 -3.25
CA LEU A 68 6.61 19.39 -3.88
C LEU A 68 5.77 18.12 -3.83
N ALA A 69 6.25 17.03 -4.43
CA ALA A 69 5.48 15.80 -4.55
C ALA A 69 5.02 15.28 -3.17
N TRP A 70 5.96 15.15 -2.24
CA TRP A 70 5.67 14.49 -0.98
C TRP A 70 4.88 15.38 0.00
N SER A 71 4.91 16.71 -0.17
CA SER A 71 4.01 17.63 0.56
C SER A 71 2.53 17.28 0.35
N TYR A 72 2.15 16.89 -0.88
CA TYR A 72 0.79 16.42 -1.18
C TYR A 72 0.60 14.95 -0.84
N THR A 73 1.56 14.08 -1.20
CA THR A 73 1.34 12.64 -1.06
C THR A 73 1.28 12.20 0.40
N GLY A 74 1.96 12.87 1.33
CA GLY A 74 1.84 12.55 2.76
C GLY A 74 0.38 12.62 3.25
N LEU A 75 -0.34 13.70 2.91
CA LEU A 75 -1.77 13.83 3.19
C LEU A 75 -2.60 12.77 2.45
N ALA A 76 -2.30 12.53 1.17
CA ALA A 76 -3.02 11.53 0.39
C ALA A 76 -2.92 10.13 1.02
N TRP A 77 -1.70 9.71 1.37
CA TRP A 77 -1.44 8.41 1.97
C TRP A 77 -2.00 8.28 3.38
N TYR A 78 -1.91 9.33 4.18
CA TYR A 78 -2.54 9.37 5.50
C TYR A 78 -4.06 9.15 5.44
N TYR A 79 -4.76 9.81 4.51
CA TYR A 79 -6.20 9.62 4.34
C TYR A 79 -6.54 8.27 3.70
N LYS A 80 -5.78 7.84 2.69
CA LYS A 80 -5.94 6.51 2.08
C LYS A 80 -5.76 5.39 3.11
N GLY A 81 -4.78 5.54 4.00
CA GLY A 81 -4.48 4.61 5.08
C GLY A 81 -5.59 4.45 6.09
N GLN A 82 -6.50 5.42 6.21
CA GLN A 82 -7.71 5.34 7.03
C GLN A 82 -8.92 4.79 6.26
N GLY A 83 -8.76 4.49 4.96
CA GLY A 83 -9.86 4.18 4.06
C GLY A 83 -10.65 5.41 3.57
N LEU A 84 -10.17 6.62 3.82
CA LEU A 84 -10.82 7.88 3.42
C LEU A 84 -10.45 8.28 1.99
N TYR A 85 -10.74 7.40 1.02
CA TYR A 85 -10.34 7.55 -0.39
C TYR A 85 -10.83 8.86 -1.03
N ALA A 86 -12.07 9.26 -0.76
CA ALA A 86 -12.64 10.51 -1.27
C ALA A 86 -11.91 11.76 -0.74
N THR A 87 -11.29 11.68 0.43
CA THR A 87 -10.46 12.75 0.99
C THR A 87 -9.02 12.68 0.46
N ALA A 88 -8.50 11.49 0.19
CA ALA A 88 -7.15 11.30 -0.36
C ALA A 88 -7.02 11.76 -1.82
N GLU A 89 -8.03 11.49 -2.65
CA GLU A 89 -7.99 11.72 -4.11
C GLU A 89 -7.63 13.15 -4.52
N PRO A 90 -8.25 14.21 -3.96
CA PRO A 90 -7.89 15.58 -4.31
C PRO A 90 -6.41 15.90 -4.07
N TYR A 91 -5.75 15.26 -3.10
CA TYR A 91 -4.33 15.49 -2.85
C TYR A 91 -3.44 14.81 -3.90
N CYS A 92 -3.77 13.59 -4.35
CA CYS A 92 -3.05 12.97 -5.47
C CYS A 92 -3.24 13.76 -6.77
N GLN A 93 -4.45 14.23 -7.06
CA GLN A 93 -4.74 15.07 -8.23
C GLN A 93 -4.02 16.41 -8.18
N ALA A 94 -4.01 17.06 -7.00
CA ALA A 94 -3.29 18.30 -6.78
C ALA A 94 -1.76 18.11 -6.89
N CYS A 95 -1.22 16.98 -6.40
CA CYS A 95 0.18 16.60 -6.57
C CYS A 95 0.56 16.52 -8.06
N LEU A 96 -0.23 15.81 -8.86
CA LEU A 96 0.00 15.70 -10.30
C LEU A 96 -0.10 17.05 -11.00
N THR A 97 -1.10 17.86 -10.64
CA THR A 97 -1.25 19.22 -11.19
C THR A 97 -0.04 20.08 -10.84
N ALA A 98 0.36 20.10 -9.56
CA ALA A 98 1.46 20.92 -9.08
C ALA A 98 2.80 20.52 -9.71
N THR A 99 3.09 19.21 -9.79
CA THR A 99 4.33 18.72 -10.41
C THR A 99 4.40 19.06 -11.90
N ARG A 100 3.31 18.91 -12.66
CA ARG A 100 3.26 19.34 -14.06
C ARG A 100 3.45 20.85 -14.23
N THR A 101 2.79 21.67 -13.41
CA THR A 101 2.83 23.13 -13.57
C THR A 101 4.14 23.75 -13.10
N HIS A 102 4.75 23.21 -12.05
CA HIS A 102 5.98 23.77 -11.47
C HIS A 102 7.25 23.17 -12.10
N LEU A 103 7.27 21.86 -12.35
CA LEU A 103 8.46 21.14 -12.81
C LEU A 103 8.45 20.85 -14.32
N GLY A 104 7.28 20.97 -14.96
CA GLY A 104 7.05 20.62 -16.35
C GLY A 104 6.66 19.16 -16.55
N ASP A 105 6.06 18.84 -17.70
CA ASP A 105 5.52 17.50 -17.99
C ASP A 105 6.61 16.40 -18.06
N ASN A 106 7.85 16.78 -18.43
CA ASN A 106 8.97 15.86 -18.59
C ASN A 106 9.85 15.77 -17.33
N HIS A 107 9.24 15.57 -16.16
CA HIS A 107 9.93 15.48 -14.88
C HIS A 107 9.67 14.14 -14.15
N PRO A 108 10.65 13.53 -13.48
CA PRO A 108 10.47 12.28 -12.72
C PRO A 108 9.31 12.32 -11.71
N ASP A 109 9.09 13.46 -11.05
CA ASP A 109 8.00 13.62 -10.08
C ASP A 109 6.60 13.63 -10.72
N VAL A 110 6.50 13.97 -12.00
CA VAL A 110 5.24 13.81 -12.75
C VAL A 110 4.93 12.32 -12.92
N ALA A 111 5.92 11.51 -13.32
CA ALA A 111 5.75 10.05 -13.41
C ALA A 111 5.39 9.44 -12.06
N THR A 112 6.04 9.88 -10.99
CA THR A 112 5.73 9.44 -9.62
C THR A 112 4.32 9.84 -9.20
N SER A 113 3.89 11.07 -9.50
CA SER A 113 2.53 11.56 -9.19
C SER A 113 1.44 10.81 -9.98
N LEU A 114 1.68 10.53 -11.27
CA LEU A 114 0.83 9.69 -12.11
C LEU A 114 0.65 8.29 -11.51
N ASN A 115 1.77 7.64 -11.18
CA ASN A 115 1.78 6.32 -10.55
C ASN A 115 1.00 6.31 -9.22
N ASN A 116 1.14 7.35 -8.40
CA ASN A 116 0.46 7.45 -7.11
C ASN A 116 -1.06 7.65 -7.25
N LEU A 117 -1.49 8.46 -8.21
CA LEU A 117 -2.91 8.62 -8.53
C LEU A 117 -3.51 7.32 -9.10
N ALA A 118 -2.78 6.65 -10.00
CA ALA A 118 -3.16 5.35 -10.56
C ALA A 118 -3.32 4.29 -9.47
N TYR A 119 -2.38 4.24 -8.51
CA TYR A 119 -2.45 3.36 -7.35
C TYR A 119 -3.71 3.63 -6.51
N LEU A 120 -4.04 4.90 -6.28
CA LEU A 120 -5.23 5.27 -5.52
C LEU A 120 -6.51 4.82 -6.25
N TYR A 121 -6.60 4.99 -7.57
CA TYR A 121 -7.74 4.50 -8.36
C TYR A 121 -7.85 2.99 -8.37
N ARG A 122 -6.73 2.30 -8.58
CA ARG A 122 -6.69 0.83 -8.49
C ARG A 122 -7.15 0.33 -7.13
N SER A 123 -6.74 0.98 -6.03
CA SER A 123 -7.15 0.58 -4.67
C SER A 123 -8.66 0.73 -4.40
N GLN A 124 -9.37 1.49 -5.25
CA GLN A 124 -10.82 1.66 -5.21
C GLN A 124 -11.54 0.78 -6.26
N GLY A 125 -10.83 -0.07 -7.00
CA GLY A 125 -11.39 -0.84 -8.12
C GLY A 125 -11.66 0.00 -9.38
N ARG A 126 -11.21 1.26 -9.43
CA ARG A 126 -11.39 2.19 -10.57
C ARG A 126 -10.33 1.94 -11.63
N TYR A 127 -10.34 0.74 -12.21
CA TYR A 127 -9.26 0.27 -13.08
C TYR A 127 -9.15 1.04 -14.40
N THR A 128 -10.29 1.44 -14.98
CA THR A 128 -10.35 2.24 -16.22
C THR A 128 -9.69 3.61 -16.08
N GLU A 129 -9.68 4.18 -14.88
CA GLU A 129 -9.02 5.45 -14.58
C GLU A 129 -7.54 5.26 -14.21
N ALA A 130 -7.19 4.11 -13.63
CA ALA A 130 -5.82 3.78 -13.25
C ALA A 130 -4.93 3.42 -14.46
N GLU A 131 -5.45 2.67 -15.43
CA GLU A 131 -4.70 2.17 -16.58
C GLU A 131 -3.97 3.26 -17.39
N PRO A 132 -4.64 4.32 -17.88
CA PRO A 132 -3.96 5.35 -18.67
C PRO A 132 -2.85 6.06 -17.87
N LEU A 133 -3.03 6.24 -16.57
CA LEU A 133 -2.05 6.91 -15.70
C LEU A 133 -0.80 6.04 -15.47
N TYR A 134 -0.95 4.73 -15.29
CA TYR A 134 0.21 3.83 -15.21
C TYR A 134 0.97 3.74 -16.54
N LEU A 135 0.25 3.70 -17.66
CA LEU A 135 0.86 3.71 -19.00
C LEU A 135 1.63 5.01 -19.23
N GLU A 136 1.05 6.16 -18.89
CA GLU A 136 1.73 7.46 -18.99
C GLU A 136 2.97 7.53 -18.08
N ALA A 137 2.86 7.05 -16.84
CA ALA A 137 4.00 6.99 -15.93
C ALA A 137 5.13 6.08 -16.43
N LEU A 138 4.79 4.94 -17.03
CA LEU A 138 5.74 4.00 -17.63
C LEU A 138 6.45 4.63 -18.84
N ASP A 139 5.70 5.23 -19.76
CA ASP A 139 6.26 5.89 -20.95
C ASP A 139 7.19 7.03 -20.56
N LEU A 140 6.78 7.88 -19.62
CA LEU A 140 7.60 8.98 -19.15
C LEU A 140 8.90 8.50 -18.47
N ARG A 141 8.84 7.43 -17.65
CA ARG A 141 10.05 6.84 -17.05
C ARG A 141 10.97 6.25 -18.11
N LYS A 142 10.44 5.58 -19.13
CA LYS A 142 11.24 5.07 -20.27
C LYS A 142 11.90 6.21 -21.03
N GLN A 143 11.19 7.30 -21.29
CA GLN A 143 11.74 8.48 -21.98
C GLN A 143 12.85 9.16 -21.19
N LEU A 144 12.69 9.32 -19.86
CA LEU A 144 13.63 10.03 -19.01
C LEU A 144 14.85 9.19 -18.60
N LEU A 145 14.66 7.89 -18.37
CA LEU A 145 15.65 7.02 -17.71
C LEU A 145 16.14 5.88 -18.61
N GLY A 146 15.49 5.67 -19.76
CA GLY A 146 15.70 4.51 -20.63
C GLY A 146 14.95 3.27 -20.16
N ASP A 147 14.86 2.26 -21.02
CA ASP A 147 14.14 1.00 -20.72
C ASP A 147 14.78 0.19 -19.58
N ASN A 148 16.10 0.29 -19.41
CA ASN A 148 16.88 -0.49 -18.46
C ASN A 148 17.09 0.26 -17.12
N HIS A 149 15.99 0.66 -16.47
CA HIS A 149 16.03 1.37 -15.20
C HIS A 149 15.12 0.73 -14.14
N PRO A 150 15.50 0.69 -12.84
CA PRO A 150 14.67 0.11 -11.79
C PRO A 150 13.25 0.72 -11.70
N ASP A 151 13.10 2.01 -11.97
CA ASP A 151 11.78 2.67 -11.96
C ASP A 151 10.87 2.21 -13.11
N VAL A 152 11.45 1.80 -14.25
CA VAL A 152 10.69 1.18 -15.35
C VAL A 152 10.18 -0.19 -14.89
N ALA A 153 11.04 -1.00 -14.25
CA ALA A 153 10.63 -2.28 -13.66
C ALA A 153 9.54 -2.09 -12.59
N GLN A 154 9.59 -1.02 -11.79
CA GLN A 154 8.52 -0.67 -10.85
C GLN A 154 7.20 -0.36 -11.56
N SER A 155 7.23 0.45 -12.62
CA SER A 155 6.03 0.75 -13.41
C SER A 155 5.42 -0.50 -14.05
N LEU A 156 6.26 -1.37 -14.62
CA LEU A 156 5.82 -2.65 -15.20
C LEU A 156 5.12 -3.53 -14.16
N ASN A 157 5.71 -3.67 -12.97
CA ASN A 157 5.09 -4.40 -11.86
C ASN A 157 3.73 -3.81 -11.45
N ASN A 158 3.61 -2.47 -11.39
CA ASN A 158 2.36 -1.82 -10.99
C ASN A 158 1.25 -1.97 -12.04
N LEU A 159 1.60 -1.90 -13.33
CA LEU A 159 0.70 -2.15 -14.44
C LEU A 159 0.28 -3.63 -14.50
N ALA A 160 1.22 -4.55 -14.30
CA ALA A 160 0.95 -5.98 -14.21
C ALA A 160 -0.04 -6.28 -13.07
N TYR A 161 0.15 -5.66 -11.90
CA TYR A 161 -0.76 -5.81 -10.77
C TYR A 161 -2.16 -5.25 -11.08
N LEU A 162 -2.26 -4.15 -11.84
CA LEU A 162 -3.54 -3.62 -12.30
C LEU A 162 -4.27 -4.64 -13.20
N TYR A 163 -3.56 -5.30 -14.11
CA TYR A 163 -4.15 -6.34 -14.98
C TYR A 163 -4.52 -7.61 -14.21
N ASP A 164 -3.66 -8.05 -13.29
CA ASP A 164 -3.95 -9.17 -12.38
C ASP A 164 -5.22 -8.91 -11.56
N SER A 165 -5.37 -7.71 -11.00
CA SER A 165 -6.56 -7.31 -10.23
C SER A 165 -7.87 -7.30 -11.06
N GLN A 166 -7.76 -7.31 -12.38
CA GLN A 166 -8.89 -7.39 -13.33
C GLN A 166 -9.11 -8.81 -13.87
N GLY A 167 -8.29 -9.79 -13.49
CA GLY A 167 -8.29 -11.12 -14.10
C GLY A 167 -7.68 -11.16 -15.51
N ARG A 168 -7.01 -10.07 -15.95
CA ARG A 168 -6.34 -9.94 -17.26
C ARG A 168 -4.95 -10.60 -17.22
N TYR A 169 -4.92 -11.88 -16.87
CA TYR A 169 -3.67 -12.58 -16.55
C TYR A 169 -2.69 -12.69 -17.72
N THR A 170 -3.19 -12.81 -18.95
CA THR A 170 -2.36 -12.86 -20.18
C THR A 170 -1.60 -11.56 -20.44
N GLU A 171 -2.11 -10.44 -19.93
CA GLU A 171 -1.46 -9.13 -20.04
C GLU A 171 -0.54 -8.86 -18.84
N ALA A 172 -0.88 -9.39 -17.66
CA ALA A 172 -0.08 -9.25 -16.44
C ALA A 172 1.22 -10.07 -16.47
N GLU A 173 1.16 -11.34 -16.90
CA GLU A 173 2.30 -12.27 -16.88
C GLU A 173 3.57 -11.73 -17.57
N PRO A 174 3.54 -11.28 -18.83
CA PRO A 174 4.74 -10.79 -19.50
C PRO A 174 5.35 -9.57 -18.80
N LEU A 175 4.52 -8.68 -18.24
CA LEU A 175 4.98 -7.49 -17.53
C LEU A 175 5.67 -7.83 -16.21
N TYR A 176 5.14 -8.80 -15.45
CA TYR A 176 5.80 -9.29 -14.23
C TYR A 176 7.14 -9.99 -14.55
N LEU A 177 7.20 -10.77 -15.63
CA LEU A 177 8.43 -11.43 -16.07
C LEU A 177 9.48 -10.40 -16.51
N GLU A 178 9.10 -9.40 -17.31
CA GLU A 178 9.98 -8.31 -17.73
C GLU A 178 10.51 -7.52 -16.51
N ALA A 179 9.64 -7.16 -15.57
CA ALA A 179 10.05 -6.47 -14.35
C ALA A 179 11.01 -7.31 -13.49
N LEU A 180 10.76 -8.62 -13.35
CA LEU A 180 11.64 -9.54 -12.61
C LEU A 180 13.02 -9.66 -13.26
N ASP A 181 13.07 -9.83 -14.59
CA ASP A 181 14.32 -9.93 -15.34
C ASP A 181 15.13 -8.63 -15.24
N LEU A 182 14.48 -7.47 -15.43
CA LEU A 182 15.13 -6.16 -15.25
C LEU A 182 15.72 -5.98 -13.84
N TYR A 183 14.98 -6.33 -12.79
CA TYR A 183 15.52 -6.23 -11.43
C TYR A 183 16.71 -7.17 -11.20
N LYS A 184 16.66 -8.40 -11.71
CA LYS A 184 17.78 -9.34 -11.61
C LYS A 184 19.02 -8.82 -12.34
N GLN A 185 18.85 -8.30 -13.55
CA GLN A 185 19.95 -7.77 -14.35
C GLN A 185 20.58 -6.52 -13.71
N LEU A 186 19.77 -5.61 -13.17
CA LEU A 186 20.23 -4.32 -12.66
C LEU A 186 20.73 -4.39 -11.21
N LEU A 187 20.10 -5.21 -10.36
CA LEU A 187 20.31 -5.21 -8.91
C LEU A 187 20.85 -6.55 -8.39
N GLY A 188 20.94 -7.57 -9.25
CA GLY A 188 21.31 -8.94 -8.89
C GLY A 188 20.14 -9.75 -8.32
N ASP A 189 20.31 -11.07 -8.27
CA ASP A 189 19.28 -11.99 -7.75
C ASP A 189 18.95 -11.77 -6.27
N ASN A 190 19.93 -11.28 -5.50
CA ASN A 190 19.82 -11.11 -4.05
C ASN A 190 19.35 -9.70 -3.65
N HIS A 191 18.25 -9.22 -4.23
CA HIS A 191 17.73 -7.87 -3.97
C HIS A 191 16.27 -7.90 -3.47
N PRO A 192 15.85 -7.02 -2.53
CA PRO A 192 14.46 -6.96 -2.05
C PRO A 192 13.41 -6.81 -3.15
N HIS A 193 13.72 -6.08 -4.23
CA HIS A 193 12.83 -5.94 -5.39
C HIS A 193 12.63 -7.26 -6.14
N VAL A 194 13.66 -8.11 -6.23
CA VAL A 194 13.53 -9.46 -6.82
C VAL A 194 12.57 -10.30 -5.98
N ALA A 195 12.71 -10.29 -4.65
CA ALA A 195 11.78 -11.00 -3.76
C ALA A 195 10.33 -10.53 -3.93
N THR A 196 10.12 -9.22 -4.09
CA THR A 196 8.79 -8.66 -4.33
C THR A 196 8.22 -9.06 -5.70
N SER A 197 9.01 -9.00 -6.77
CA SER A 197 8.57 -9.45 -8.10
C SER A 197 8.26 -10.95 -8.13
N LEU A 198 9.09 -11.79 -7.50
CA LEU A 198 8.83 -13.24 -7.38
C LEU A 198 7.49 -13.50 -6.67
N ASN A 199 7.24 -12.80 -5.55
CA ASN A 199 6.00 -12.92 -4.81
C ASN A 199 4.78 -12.48 -5.66
N ASN A 200 4.90 -11.42 -6.46
CA ASN A 200 3.81 -10.94 -7.30
C ASN A 200 3.51 -11.92 -8.45
N LEU A 201 4.53 -12.47 -9.09
CA LEU A 201 4.36 -13.51 -10.11
C LEU A 201 3.75 -14.79 -9.52
N ALA A 202 4.14 -15.15 -8.29
CA ALA A 202 3.54 -16.27 -7.56
C ALA A 202 2.07 -16.04 -7.24
N ASN A 203 1.69 -14.82 -6.86
CA ASN A 203 0.30 -14.40 -6.67
C ASN A 203 -0.50 -14.57 -7.96
N LEU A 204 0.03 -14.10 -9.09
CA LEU A 204 -0.60 -14.25 -10.41
C LEU A 204 -0.87 -15.73 -10.72
N TYR A 205 0.13 -16.59 -10.55
CA TYR A 205 -0.02 -18.03 -10.80
C TYR A 205 -1.00 -18.69 -9.83
N ARG A 206 -1.02 -18.29 -8.56
CA ARG A 206 -2.03 -18.74 -7.61
C ARG A 206 -3.45 -18.34 -8.05
N SER A 207 -3.66 -17.10 -8.48
CA SER A 207 -4.95 -16.60 -8.97
C SER A 207 -5.44 -17.34 -10.24
N GLN A 208 -4.52 -17.90 -11.02
CA GLN A 208 -4.81 -18.77 -12.17
C GLN A 208 -5.02 -20.24 -11.82
N GLY A 209 -4.84 -20.65 -10.55
CA GLY A 209 -4.82 -22.06 -10.16
C GLY A 209 -3.55 -22.82 -10.59
N ARG A 210 -2.52 -22.12 -11.10
CA ARG A 210 -1.21 -22.65 -11.52
C ARG A 210 -0.29 -22.86 -10.31
N TYR A 211 -0.74 -23.68 -9.37
CA TYR A 211 -0.10 -23.80 -8.06
C TYR A 211 1.32 -24.37 -8.10
N THR A 212 1.60 -25.28 -9.05
CA THR A 212 2.94 -25.86 -9.26
C THR A 212 3.98 -24.83 -9.70
N GLU A 213 3.54 -23.75 -10.34
CA GLU A 213 4.41 -22.64 -10.75
C GLU A 213 4.52 -21.57 -9.65
N ALA A 214 3.45 -21.38 -8.86
CA ALA A 214 3.44 -20.43 -7.75
C ALA A 214 4.34 -20.85 -6.58
N GLU A 215 4.29 -22.13 -6.17
CA GLU A 215 5.00 -22.64 -5.00
C GLU A 215 6.51 -22.34 -4.99
N PRO A 216 7.29 -22.67 -6.04
CA PRO A 216 8.72 -22.39 -6.04
C PRO A 216 9.04 -20.89 -5.96
N LEU A 217 8.19 -20.03 -6.52
CA LEU A 217 8.39 -18.59 -6.48
C LEU A 217 8.15 -18.00 -5.09
N TYR A 218 7.12 -18.47 -4.37
CA TYR A 218 6.94 -18.08 -2.96
C TYR A 218 8.07 -18.56 -2.07
N LEU A 219 8.55 -19.79 -2.26
CA LEU A 219 9.67 -20.32 -1.50
C LEU A 219 10.94 -19.51 -1.75
N GLN A 220 11.25 -19.18 -3.01
CA GLN A 220 12.38 -18.30 -3.34
C GLN A 220 12.23 -16.90 -2.73
N ALA A 221 11.04 -16.29 -2.78
CA ALA A 221 10.80 -14.98 -2.19
C ALA A 221 10.92 -15.00 -0.64
N LEU A 222 10.46 -16.08 0.00
CA LEU A 222 10.60 -16.28 1.45
C LEU A 222 12.06 -16.44 1.86
N ASP A 223 12.80 -17.33 1.18
CA ASP A 223 14.22 -17.58 1.45
C ASP A 223 15.04 -16.28 1.27
N LEU A 224 14.82 -15.57 0.16
CA LEU A 224 15.51 -14.32 -0.11
C LEU A 224 15.22 -13.25 0.95
N ARG A 225 13.97 -13.11 1.41
CA ARG A 225 13.62 -12.18 2.50
C ARG A 225 14.29 -12.57 3.82
N LYS A 226 14.36 -13.87 4.14
CA LYS A 226 15.08 -14.36 5.33
C LYS A 226 16.57 -14.06 5.26
N GLN A 227 17.20 -14.29 4.10
CA GLN A 227 18.62 -14.00 3.91
C GLN A 227 18.94 -12.51 4.04
N LEU A 228 18.10 -11.64 3.48
CA LEU A 228 18.33 -10.19 3.45
C LEU A 228 17.98 -9.48 4.76
N LEU A 229 16.93 -9.94 5.45
CA LEU A 229 16.31 -9.20 6.57
C LEU A 229 16.34 -9.95 7.90
N GLY A 230 16.75 -11.23 7.87
CA GLY A 230 16.65 -12.16 8.98
C GLY A 230 15.25 -12.76 9.16
N ASP A 231 15.18 -13.85 9.91
CA ASP A 231 13.92 -14.57 10.16
C ASP A 231 12.88 -13.75 10.93
N ASN A 232 13.33 -12.77 11.73
CA ASN A 232 12.48 -11.95 12.59
C ASN A 232 12.09 -10.61 11.93
N HIS A 233 11.66 -10.64 10.67
CA HIS A 233 11.26 -9.42 9.94
C HIS A 233 9.78 -9.47 9.50
N PRO A 234 9.01 -8.36 9.53
CA PRO A 234 7.59 -8.37 9.13
C PRO A 234 7.34 -8.89 7.71
N LEU A 235 8.26 -8.67 6.77
CA LEU A 235 8.17 -9.20 5.41
C LEU A 235 8.32 -10.73 5.33
N VAL A 236 8.98 -11.37 6.31
CA VAL A 236 9.00 -12.84 6.41
C VAL A 236 7.63 -13.35 6.82
N ALA A 237 6.96 -12.70 7.78
CA ALA A 237 5.57 -13.05 8.14
C ALA A 237 4.61 -12.91 6.95
N LEU A 238 4.80 -11.89 6.11
CA LEU A 238 4.02 -11.72 4.87
C LEU A 238 4.26 -12.88 3.90
N SER A 239 5.51 -13.28 3.66
CA SER A 239 5.82 -14.44 2.82
C SER A 239 5.22 -15.74 3.34
N LEU A 240 5.29 -15.99 4.65
CA LEU A 240 4.71 -17.16 5.29
C LEU A 240 3.19 -17.21 5.09
N ASN A 241 2.50 -16.08 5.28
CA ASN A 241 1.07 -15.98 5.01
C ASN A 241 0.72 -16.27 3.54
N ASN A 242 1.49 -15.76 2.58
CA ASN A 242 1.20 -15.98 1.16
C ASN A 242 1.41 -17.44 0.75
N LEU A 243 2.45 -18.10 1.28
CA LEU A 243 2.68 -19.52 1.07
C LEU A 243 1.58 -20.37 1.74
N ALA A 244 1.14 -20.00 2.94
CA ALA A 244 0.01 -20.64 3.61
C ALA A 244 -1.28 -20.53 2.78
N ALA A 245 -1.58 -19.34 2.26
CA ALA A 245 -2.74 -19.11 1.40
C ALA A 245 -2.68 -19.92 0.09
N LEU A 246 -1.48 -20.17 -0.45
CA LEU A 246 -1.30 -21.08 -1.59
C LEU A 246 -1.66 -22.53 -1.22
N TYR A 247 -1.21 -23.02 -0.07
CA TYR A 247 -1.55 -24.37 0.40
C TYR A 247 -3.03 -24.51 0.75
N GLU A 248 -3.62 -23.50 1.37
CA GLU A 248 -5.06 -23.43 1.61
C GLU A 248 -5.85 -23.51 0.31
N SER A 249 -5.45 -22.76 -0.73
CA SER A 249 -6.11 -22.78 -2.05
C SER A 249 -6.04 -24.15 -2.75
N GLN A 250 -5.11 -25.01 -2.32
CA GLN A 250 -4.96 -26.40 -2.77
C GLN A 250 -5.70 -27.42 -1.88
N GLY A 251 -6.33 -26.98 -0.79
CA GLY A 251 -6.87 -27.86 0.25
C GLY A 251 -5.79 -28.55 1.11
N ARG A 252 -4.52 -28.12 1.00
CA ARG A 252 -3.37 -28.63 1.76
C ARG A 252 -3.30 -28.00 3.15
N TYR A 253 -4.38 -28.15 3.92
CA TYR A 253 -4.57 -27.43 5.19
C TYR A 253 -3.52 -27.77 6.25
N THR A 254 -3.02 -29.01 6.27
CA THR A 254 -1.96 -29.46 7.20
C THR A 254 -0.62 -28.76 6.96
N GLU A 255 -0.39 -28.23 5.75
CA GLU A 255 0.80 -27.45 5.41
C GLU A 255 0.58 -25.95 5.59
N ALA A 256 -0.67 -25.47 5.40
CA ALA A 256 -1.03 -24.07 5.60
C ALA A 256 -1.03 -23.64 7.08
N GLU A 257 -1.65 -24.43 7.95
CA GLU A 257 -1.82 -24.11 9.39
C GLU A 257 -0.52 -23.72 10.11
N PRO A 258 0.57 -24.52 10.04
CA PRO A 258 1.82 -24.16 10.73
C PRO A 258 2.45 -22.88 10.19
N LEU A 259 2.22 -22.52 8.93
CA LEU A 259 2.75 -21.29 8.34
C LEU A 259 1.96 -20.05 8.80
N TYR A 260 0.63 -20.13 8.85
CA TYR A 260 -0.20 -19.06 9.42
C TYR A 260 0.12 -18.83 10.90
N LEU A 261 0.29 -19.91 11.68
CA LEU A 261 0.68 -19.82 13.09
C LEU A 261 2.06 -19.17 13.27
N GLN A 262 3.05 -19.54 12.45
CA GLN A 262 4.38 -18.90 12.47
C GLN A 262 4.30 -17.40 12.13
N ALA A 263 3.52 -17.03 11.12
CA ALA A 263 3.33 -15.62 10.75
C ALA A 263 2.64 -14.82 11.86
N LEU A 264 1.63 -15.40 12.52
CA LEU A 264 0.93 -14.80 13.65
C LEU A 264 1.86 -14.59 14.85
N ASP A 265 2.59 -15.63 15.26
CA ASP A 265 3.55 -15.56 16.36
C ASP A 265 4.62 -14.48 16.09
N LEU A 266 5.17 -14.46 14.88
CA LEU A 266 6.18 -13.48 14.51
C LEU A 266 5.64 -12.04 14.59
N ARG A 267 4.42 -11.79 14.10
CA ARG A 267 3.78 -10.46 14.20
C ARG A 267 3.49 -10.08 15.66
N LYS A 268 3.00 -11.00 16.48
CA LYS A 268 2.77 -10.77 17.92
C LYS A 268 4.08 -10.38 18.62
N ARG A 269 5.18 -11.10 18.38
CA ARG A 269 6.50 -10.79 18.95
C ARG A 269 7.07 -9.45 18.51
N LEU A 270 6.90 -9.09 17.24
CA LEU A 270 7.49 -7.86 16.68
C LEU A 270 6.66 -6.59 16.95
N LEU A 271 5.35 -6.71 16.93
CA LEU A 271 4.44 -5.56 16.88
C LEU A 271 3.52 -5.47 18.11
N GLY A 272 3.46 -6.53 18.91
CA GLY A 272 2.54 -6.66 20.04
C GLY A 272 1.17 -7.21 19.63
N ASP A 273 0.44 -7.78 20.59
CA ASP A 273 -0.82 -8.51 20.35
C ASP A 273 -1.93 -7.65 19.76
N ASN A 274 -1.94 -6.35 20.03
CA ASN A 274 -2.99 -5.43 19.60
C ASN A 274 -2.66 -4.70 18.28
N HIS A 275 -1.64 -5.14 17.54
CA HIS A 275 -1.29 -4.50 16.26
C HIS A 275 -2.26 -4.90 15.13
N PRO A 276 -2.62 -3.99 14.21
CA PRO A 276 -3.45 -4.29 13.03
C PRO A 276 -3.03 -5.53 12.23
N ASP A 277 -1.74 -5.74 12.04
CA ASP A 277 -1.23 -6.91 11.30
C ASP A 277 -1.47 -8.24 12.03
N VAL A 278 -1.57 -8.21 13.36
CA VAL A 278 -1.97 -9.38 14.15
C VAL A 278 -3.43 -9.71 13.88
N ALA A 279 -4.31 -8.71 13.82
CA ALA A 279 -5.72 -8.91 13.43
C ALA A 279 -5.84 -9.53 12.03
N LEU A 280 -5.03 -9.09 11.06
CA LEU A 280 -5.00 -9.69 9.72
C LEU A 280 -4.52 -11.14 9.73
N SER A 281 -3.51 -11.48 10.55
CA SER A 281 -3.07 -12.88 10.71
C SER A 281 -4.14 -13.76 11.36
N LEU A 282 -4.82 -13.25 12.39
CA LEU A 282 -5.93 -13.95 13.04
C LEU A 282 -7.09 -14.19 12.07
N ASN A 283 -7.42 -13.19 11.24
CA ASN A 283 -8.42 -13.33 10.18
C ASN A 283 -8.06 -14.44 9.18
N ASN A 284 -6.80 -14.51 8.74
CA ASN A 284 -6.37 -15.54 7.80
C ASN A 284 -6.40 -16.94 8.43
N LEU A 285 -5.99 -17.08 9.69
CA LEU A 285 -6.09 -18.35 10.41
C LEU A 285 -7.54 -18.77 10.63
N ALA A 286 -8.44 -17.82 10.92
CA ALA A 286 -9.86 -18.06 11.02
C ALA A 286 -10.46 -18.53 9.69
N SER A 287 -10.08 -17.90 8.59
CA SER A 287 -10.49 -18.29 7.24
C SER A 287 -10.00 -19.70 6.87
N LEU A 288 -8.78 -20.08 7.27
CA LEU A 288 -8.30 -21.45 7.12
C LEU A 288 -9.18 -22.47 7.86
N TYR A 289 -9.60 -22.14 9.08
CA TYR A 289 -10.49 -23.02 9.86
C TYR A 289 -11.91 -23.05 9.30
N GLU A 290 -12.42 -21.93 8.80
CA GLU A 290 -13.67 -21.88 8.03
C GLU A 290 -13.62 -22.78 6.79
N SER A 291 -12.55 -22.71 6.00
CA SER A 291 -12.32 -23.57 4.82
C SER A 291 -12.28 -25.08 5.15
N GLN A 292 -12.02 -25.42 6.42
CA GLN A 292 -12.06 -26.79 6.97
C GLN A 292 -13.42 -27.17 7.59
N GLY A 293 -14.38 -26.25 7.65
CA GLY A 293 -15.65 -26.41 8.38
C GLY A 293 -15.49 -26.37 9.90
N ARG A 294 -14.32 -25.95 10.42
CA ARG A 294 -13.99 -25.83 11.84
C ARG A 294 -14.50 -24.50 12.42
N TYR A 295 -15.79 -24.23 12.24
CA TYR A 295 -16.41 -22.92 12.59
C TYR A 295 -16.24 -22.54 14.07
N THR A 296 -16.25 -23.52 14.97
CA THR A 296 -16.04 -23.31 16.42
C THR A 296 -14.64 -22.80 16.76
N GLU A 297 -13.65 -23.07 15.92
CA GLU A 297 -12.27 -22.60 16.08
C GLU A 297 -12.04 -21.27 15.33
N ALA A 298 -12.74 -21.07 14.21
CA ALA A 298 -12.68 -19.84 13.43
C ALA A 298 -13.33 -18.64 14.13
N GLU A 299 -14.53 -18.81 14.70
CA GLU A 299 -15.31 -17.73 15.31
C GLU A 299 -14.55 -16.91 16.38
N PRO A 300 -13.89 -17.50 17.39
CA PRO A 300 -13.16 -16.73 18.39
C PRO A 300 -12.01 -15.92 17.78
N LEU A 301 -11.33 -16.44 16.76
CA LEU A 301 -10.24 -15.74 16.08
C LEU A 301 -10.75 -14.54 15.29
N TYR A 302 -11.88 -14.68 14.59
CA TYR A 302 -12.54 -13.54 13.93
C TYR A 302 -12.95 -12.47 14.95
N LEU A 303 -13.51 -12.86 16.09
CA LEU A 303 -13.90 -11.90 17.14
C LEU A 303 -12.70 -11.16 17.74
N GLU A 304 -11.59 -11.88 18.02
CA GLU A 304 -10.34 -11.27 18.47
C GLU A 304 -9.79 -10.28 17.42
N ALA A 305 -9.75 -10.69 16.15
CA ALA A 305 -9.31 -9.85 15.03
C ALA A 305 -10.16 -8.58 14.89
N ILE A 306 -11.50 -8.68 14.98
CA ILE A 306 -12.40 -7.51 14.94
C ILE A 306 -12.13 -6.58 16.10
N ASN A 307 -11.95 -7.10 17.32
CA ASN A 307 -11.67 -6.27 18.49
C ASN A 307 -10.36 -5.49 18.32
N ILE A 308 -9.28 -6.17 17.92
CA ILE A 308 -7.97 -5.53 17.67
C ILE A 308 -8.09 -4.47 16.56
N ALA A 309 -8.65 -4.83 15.40
CA ALA A 309 -8.79 -3.91 14.28
C ALA A 309 -9.69 -2.71 14.62
N THR A 310 -10.76 -2.91 15.39
CA THR A 310 -11.64 -1.83 15.82
C THR A 310 -10.91 -0.85 16.75
N GLN A 311 -10.15 -1.36 17.72
CA GLN A 311 -9.40 -0.51 18.64
C GLN A 311 -8.26 0.24 17.93
N ALA A 312 -7.53 -0.45 17.06
CA ALA A 312 -6.34 0.10 16.41
C ALA A 312 -6.66 0.98 15.20
N LEU A 313 -7.68 0.66 14.40
CA LEU A 313 -8.00 1.33 13.13
C LEU A 313 -9.35 2.04 13.12
N GLY A 314 -10.27 1.67 14.01
CA GLY A 314 -11.65 2.15 14.05
C GLY A 314 -12.64 1.22 13.33
N GLU A 315 -13.93 1.38 13.65
CA GLU A 315 -15.02 0.49 13.21
C GLU A 315 -15.26 0.47 11.69
N ASN A 316 -14.98 1.61 11.05
CA ASN A 316 -15.25 1.86 9.62
C ASN A 316 -14.01 1.67 8.74
N HIS A 317 -12.86 1.32 9.33
CA HIS A 317 -11.66 1.06 8.53
C HIS A 317 -11.89 -0.16 7.63
N PRO A 318 -11.44 -0.15 6.35
CA PRO A 318 -11.67 -1.25 5.41
C PRO A 318 -11.31 -2.63 5.97
N ASN A 319 -10.12 -2.79 6.58
CA ASN A 319 -9.74 -4.05 7.21
C ASN A 319 -10.72 -4.51 8.31
N THR A 320 -11.17 -3.60 9.18
CA THR A 320 -12.14 -3.93 10.25
C THR A 320 -13.46 -4.40 9.65
N VAL A 321 -13.90 -3.75 8.58
CA VAL A 321 -15.12 -4.12 7.83
C VAL A 321 -14.96 -5.50 7.19
N THR A 322 -13.86 -5.74 6.47
CA THR A 322 -13.60 -7.03 5.81
C THR A 322 -13.57 -8.19 6.81
N ILE A 323 -12.90 -8.04 7.95
CA ILE A 323 -12.86 -9.11 8.97
C ILE A 323 -14.28 -9.40 9.50
N ARG A 324 -15.09 -8.36 9.69
CA ARG A 324 -16.50 -8.49 10.12
C ARG A 324 -17.36 -9.18 9.07
N GLU A 325 -17.16 -8.86 7.80
CA GLU A 325 -17.83 -9.51 6.67
C GLU A 325 -17.46 -10.99 6.59
N ASN A 326 -16.19 -11.35 6.75
CA ASN A 326 -15.74 -12.74 6.77
C ASN A 326 -16.43 -13.54 7.89
N LEU A 327 -16.52 -12.98 9.11
CA LEU A 327 -17.27 -13.61 10.20
C LEU A 327 -18.76 -13.79 9.86
N GLN A 328 -19.37 -12.79 9.21
CA GLN A 328 -20.78 -12.88 8.81
C GLN A 328 -21.00 -13.97 7.76
N ILE A 329 -20.12 -14.06 6.76
CA ILE A 329 -20.13 -15.09 5.73
C ILE A 329 -20.02 -16.48 6.36
N MET A 330 -19.04 -16.68 7.25
CA MET A 330 -18.86 -17.95 7.97
C MET A 330 -20.13 -18.35 8.75
N ARG A 331 -20.75 -17.41 9.49
CA ARG A 331 -22.00 -17.69 10.24
C ARG A 331 -23.16 -18.08 9.35
N GLN A 332 -23.24 -17.51 8.14
CA GLN A 332 -24.25 -17.89 7.14
C GLN A 332 -24.00 -19.29 6.59
N GLN A 333 -22.73 -19.68 6.37
CA GLN A 333 -22.37 -21.03 5.94
C GLN A 333 -22.66 -22.10 7.02
N GLN A 334 -22.52 -21.75 8.30
CA GLN A 334 -22.84 -22.63 9.42
C GLN A 334 -24.35 -22.85 9.58
N HIS A 335 -25.17 -21.88 9.19
CA HIS A 335 -26.63 -21.90 9.30
C HIS A 335 -27.30 -21.53 7.97
N PRO A 336 -27.18 -22.35 6.92
CA PRO A 336 -27.86 -22.08 5.65
C PRO A 336 -29.37 -22.07 5.92
N SER A 337 -30.03 -20.95 5.62
CA SER A 337 -31.48 -20.81 5.76
C SER A 337 -32.20 -22.01 5.12
N SER A 338 -32.95 -22.76 5.94
CA SER A 338 -33.65 -24.00 5.59
C SER A 338 -34.70 -23.85 4.50
#